data_AF-A0AAQ2WY90-F1
#
_entry.id   AF-A0AAQ2WY90-F1
#
_cell.length_a   1.000
_cell.length_b   1.000
_cell.length_c   1.000
_cell.angle_alpha   90.00
_cell.angle_beta   90.00
_cell.angle_gamma   90.00
#
_symmetry.space_group_name_H-M   'P 1'
#
loop_
_entity.id
_entity.type
_entity.pdbx_description
1 polymer ?
#
loop_
_entity_poly.entity_id
_entity_poly.type
_entity_poly.pdbx_seq_one_letter_code
_entity_poly.pdbx_strand_id
1 'polypeptide(L)'
;MKKHLLSSVKTGKVRSKSKNCDTALTLEEEQKFKLFDLALSKAIEQIGERDNFRANQGETFLVWIRKNIQKQKELVNAFSRVYKFLENKRQKHASEMTLEEYVMDAIEHGKNEFAENLHMRIKDFFIRLLFRISLKGSAEHMFSYLKTILLGKNKETAYITLKLLSTQD
;
A
#
# COMPACT_ATOMS: atom_id res chain seq x y z
N MET A 1 2.88 -40.79 -64.19
CA MET A 1 1.72 -40.17 -64.88
C MET A 1 0.58 -39.99 -63.87
N LYS A 2 -0.04 -38.79 -63.87
CA LYS A 2 -1.33 -38.39 -63.23
C LYS A 2 -1.41 -38.51 -61.69
N LYS A 3 -1.28 -37.44 -60.88
CA LYS A 3 -2.19 -36.28 -60.62
C LYS A 3 -3.67 -36.65 -60.44
N HIS A 4 -4.20 -36.45 -59.23
CA HIS A 4 -5.52 -35.87 -58.87
C HIS A 4 -5.53 -35.76 -57.32
N LEU A 5 -5.56 -34.59 -56.64
CA LEU A 5 -6.46 -33.42 -56.58
C LEU A 5 -7.18 -33.37 -55.21
N LEU A 6 -6.68 -32.44 -54.39
CA LEU A 6 -7.29 -31.61 -53.33
C LEU A 6 -8.74 -31.84 -52.85
N SER A 7 -8.92 -31.83 -51.52
CA SER A 7 -9.90 -30.98 -50.81
C SER A 7 -9.32 -30.67 -49.42
N SER A 8 -8.96 -29.42 -49.07
CA SER A 8 -9.75 -28.24 -48.69
C SER A 8 -10.27 -28.23 -47.24
N VAL A 9 -9.64 -27.35 -46.43
CA VAL A 9 -10.25 -26.40 -45.45
C VAL A 9 -10.88 -27.08 -44.20
N LYS A 10 -10.41 -26.84 -42.96
CA LYS A 10 -10.64 -25.60 -42.21
C LYS A 10 -9.61 -25.35 -41.11
N THR A 11 -9.11 -24.14 -41.14
CA THR A 11 -8.53 -23.37 -40.04
C THR A 11 -9.39 -23.45 -38.78
N GLY A 12 -8.75 -23.83 -37.67
CA GLY A 12 -9.38 -23.88 -36.36
C GLY A 12 -8.34 -23.83 -35.24
N LYS A 13 -7.29 -23.01 -35.40
CA LYS A 13 -6.41 -22.67 -34.27
C LYS A 13 -7.19 -21.70 -33.39
N VAL A 14 -8.07 -22.23 -32.55
CA VAL A 14 -8.54 -21.52 -31.36
C VAL A 14 -7.32 -21.38 -30.47
N ARG A 15 -6.56 -20.30 -30.72
CA ARG A 15 -5.59 -19.78 -29.76
C ARG A 15 -6.46 -19.38 -28.58
N SER A 16 -6.56 -20.27 -27.61
CA SER A 16 -7.08 -19.94 -26.29
C SER A 16 -6.38 -18.64 -25.91
N LYS A 17 -7.17 -17.58 -25.76
CA LYS A 17 -6.69 -16.38 -25.07
C LYS A 17 -6.23 -16.90 -23.73
N SER A 18 -4.91 -16.97 -23.54
CA SER A 18 -4.34 -17.00 -22.21
C SER A 18 -4.97 -15.83 -21.49
N LYS A 19 -5.96 -16.12 -20.64
CA LYS A 19 -6.23 -15.25 -19.51
C LYS A 19 -4.90 -15.28 -18.77
N ASN A 20 -4.05 -14.28 -19.01
CA ASN A 20 -2.97 -14.00 -18.09
C ASN A 20 -3.69 -13.70 -16.78
N CYS A 21 -3.85 -14.73 -15.95
CA CYS A 21 -4.06 -14.55 -14.54
C CYS A 21 -2.83 -13.75 -14.11
N ASP A 22 -3.07 -12.49 -13.83
CA ASP A 22 -2.08 -11.51 -13.43
C ASP A 22 -1.63 -11.89 -12.00
N THR A 23 -0.85 -12.97 -11.89
CA THR A 23 -0.50 -13.66 -10.65
C THR A 23 0.67 -13.02 -9.90
N ALA A 24 1.36 -12.07 -10.51
CA ALA A 24 2.48 -11.32 -9.91
C ALA A 24 2.19 -9.82 -9.88
N LEU A 25 2.83 -9.10 -8.96
CA LEU A 25 2.86 -7.65 -8.98
C LEU A 25 3.74 -7.16 -10.15
N THR A 26 3.42 -6.00 -10.69
CA THR A 26 4.37 -5.24 -11.50
C THR A 26 5.44 -4.61 -10.63
N LEU A 27 6.59 -4.21 -11.20
CA LEU A 27 7.66 -3.55 -10.44
C LEU A 27 7.19 -2.31 -9.66
N GLU A 28 6.31 -1.49 -10.26
CA GLU A 28 5.75 -0.31 -9.59
C GLU A 28 4.83 -0.71 -8.41
N GLU A 29 4.04 -1.78 -8.58
CA GLU A 29 3.22 -2.31 -7.50
C GLU A 29 4.08 -2.90 -6.37
N GLU A 30 5.18 -3.61 -6.69
CA GLU A 30 6.12 -4.13 -5.70
C GLU A 30 6.75 -3.00 -4.87
N GLN A 31 7.18 -1.91 -5.52
CA GLN A 31 7.75 -0.75 -4.84
C GLN A 31 6.75 -0.10 -3.87
N LYS A 32 5.52 0.14 -4.32
CA LYS A 32 4.45 0.72 -3.48
C LYS A 32 4.10 -0.19 -2.31
N PHE A 33 4.01 -1.51 -2.56
CA PHE A 33 3.70 -2.47 -1.51
C PHE A 33 4.83 -2.54 -0.48
N LYS A 34 6.08 -2.60 -0.94
CA LYS A 34 7.28 -2.61 -0.09
C LYS A 34 7.33 -1.36 0.81
N LEU A 35 7.07 -0.17 0.26
CA LEU A 35 7.04 1.05 1.06
C LEU A 35 5.95 0.99 2.15
N PHE A 36 4.74 0.55 1.78
CA PHE A 36 3.65 0.41 2.74
C PHE A 36 3.98 -0.62 3.84
N ASP A 37 4.53 -1.76 3.45
CA ASP A 37 4.91 -2.85 4.35
C ASP A 37 5.97 -2.40 5.36
N LEU A 38 7.03 -1.73 4.89
CA LEU A 38 8.09 -1.17 5.73
C LEU A 38 7.54 -0.11 6.69
N ALA A 39 6.76 0.85 6.17
CA ALA A 39 6.22 1.93 6.98
C ALA A 39 5.26 1.43 8.06
N LEU A 40 4.39 0.45 7.73
CA LEU A 40 3.50 -0.14 8.73
C LEU A 40 4.25 -1.01 9.74
N SER A 41 5.30 -1.74 9.31
CA SER A 41 6.17 -2.50 10.21
C SER A 41 6.86 -1.57 11.22
N LYS A 42 7.45 -0.46 10.74
CA LYS A 42 8.07 0.53 11.63
C LYS A 42 7.06 1.18 12.55
N ALA A 43 5.83 1.44 12.09
CA ALA A 43 4.75 1.93 12.94
C ALA A 43 4.38 0.95 14.06
N ILE A 44 4.39 -0.36 13.79
CA ILE A 44 4.18 -1.41 14.80
C ILE A 44 5.30 -1.37 15.84
N GLU A 45 6.56 -1.34 15.41
CA GLU A 45 7.74 -1.25 16.30
C GLU A 45 7.64 -0.04 17.24
N GLN A 46 7.22 1.12 16.72
CA GLN A 46 7.10 2.36 17.49
C GLN A 46 6.04 2.31 18.60
N ILE A 47 5.03 1.43 18.47
CA ILE A 47 3.95 1.32 19.46
C ILE A 47 4.03 0.06 20.31
N GLY A 48 4.87 -0.92 19.94
CA GLY A 48 4.92 -2.26 20.50
C GLY A 48 4.74 -2.29 22.01
N GLU A 49 5.71 -1.75 22.75
CA GLU A 49 5.70 -1.76 24.23
C GLU A 49 4.55 -0.97 24.86
N ARG A 50 3.99 0.02 24.16
CA ARG A 50 2.94 0.91 24.67
C ARG A 50 1.53 0.37 24.41
N ASP A 51 1.36 -0.38 23.33
CA ASP A 51 0.07 -0.92 22.89
C ASP A 51 0.25 -2.28 22.18
N ASN A 52 0.60 -3.29 22.98
CA ASN A 52 0.80 -4.68 22.54
C ASN A 52 -0.40 -5.22 21.74
N PHE A 53 -1.63 -4.85 22.11
CA PHE A 53 -2.82 -5.29 21.40
C PHE A 53 -2.77 -4.84 19.94
N ARG A 54 -2.54 -3.55 19.69
CA ARG A 54 -2.50 -3.01 18.33
C ARG A 54 -1.30 -3.49 17.55
N ALA A 55 -0.16 -3.65 18.20
CA ALA A 55 1.04 -4.22 17.59
C ALA A 55 0.75 -5.63 17.04
N ASN A 56 0.21 -6.52 17.88
CA ASN A 56 -0.13 -7.90 17.49
C ASN A 56 -1.17 -7.97 16.36
N GLN A 57 -2.17 -7.09 16.38
CA GLN A 57 -3.16 -7.00 15.29
C GLN A 57 -2.50 -6.53 13.98
N GLY A 58 -1.59 -5.56 14.06
CA GLY A 58 -0.80 -5.08 12.92
C GLY A 58 0.09 -6.17 12.31
N GLU A 59 0.80 -6.92 13.15
CA GLU A 59 1.64 -8.04 12.70
C GLU A 59 0.81 -9.13 12.01
N THR A 60 -0.32 -9.50 12.62
CA THR A 60 -1.27 -10.46 12.04
C THR A 60 -1.75 -9.99 10.67
N PHE A 61 -2.08 -8.71 10.54
CA PHE A 61 -2.47 -8.11 9.27
C PHE A 61 -1.35 -8.15 8.23
N LEU A 62 -0.11 -7.81 8.61
CA LEU A 62 1.04 -7.84 7.71
C LEU A 62 1.33 -9.26 7.21
N VAL A 63 1.30 -10.27 8.09
CA VAL A 63 1.45 -11.67 7.70
C VAL A 63 0.37 -12.09 6.70
N TRP A 64 -0.87 -11.67 6.92
CA TRP A 64 -1.98 -11.98 6.02
C TRP A 64 -1.81 -11.27 4.66
N ILE A 65 -1.53 -9.96 4.62
CA ILE A 65 -1.46 -9.22 3.34
C ILE A 65 -0.26 -9.64 2.49
N ARG A 66 0.88 -9.99 3.10
CA ARG A 66 2.08 -10.51 2.42
C ARG A 66 1.81 -11.81 1.64
N LYS A 67 0.82 -12.60 2.05
CA LYS A 67 0.43 -13.86 1.38
C LYS A 67 -0.65 -13.68 0.31
N ASN A 68 -1.29 -12.52 0.23
CA ASN A 68 -2.47 -12.29 -0.61
C ASN A 68 -2.18 -11.33 -1.78
N ILE A 69 -1.62 -11.85 -2.87
CA ILE A 69 -1.20 -11.04 -4.04
C ILE A 69 -2.30 -10.14 -4.60
N GLN A 70 -3.52 -10.65 -4.70
CA GLN A 70 -4.66 -9.87 -5.23
C GLN A 70 -4.99 -8.68 -4.31
N LYS A 71 -4.82 -8.87 -3.00
CA LYS A 71 -5.04 -7.81 -2.01
C LYS A 71 -3.89 -6.81 -1.99
N GLN A 72 -2.67 -7.23 -2.30
CA GLN A 72 -1.55 -6.30 -2.51
C GLN A 72 -1.83 -5.36 -3.69
N LYS A 73 -2.31 -5.88 -4.84
CA LYS A 73 -2.73 -5.05 -5.99
C LYS A 73 -3.80 -4.03 -5.63
N GLU A 74 -4.84 -4.48 -4.95
CA GLU A 74 -5.91 -3.60 -4.46
C GLU A 74 -5.38 -2.52 -3.49
N LEU A 75 -4.43 -2.88 -2.62
CA LEU A 75 -3.81 -1.96 -1.66
C LEU A 75 -2.98 -0.88 -2.34
N VAL A 76 -2.06 -1.26 -3.23
CA VAL A 76 -1.16 -0.29 -3.87
C VAL A 76 -1.90 0.67 -4.79
N ASN A 77 -3.00 0.21 -5.40
CA ASN A 77 -3.91 1.10 -6.10
C ASN A 77 -4.55 2.13 -5.14
N ALA A 78 -5.07 1.69 -4.00
CA ALA A 78 -5.62 2.59 -2.99
C ALA A 78 -4.58 3.53 -2.38
N PHE A 79 -3.34 3.06 -2.19
CA PHE A 79 -2.23 3.80 -1.60
C PHE A 79 -1.56 4.79 -2.57
N SER A 80 -1.84 4.70 -3.87
CA SER A 80 -1.14 5.46 -4.91
C SER A 80 -1.14 6.98 -4.71
N ARG A 81 -2.21 7.55 -4.12
CA ARG A 81 -2.25 8.99 -3.83
C ARG A 81 -1.27 9.39 -2.72
N VAL A 82 -1.20 8.60 -1.66
CA VAL A 82 -0.26 8.81 -0.55
C VAL A 82 1.16 8.61 -1.03
N TYR A 83 1.41 7.53 -1.79
CA TYR A 83 2.73 7.25 -2.37
C TYR A 83 3.26 8.43 -3.20
N LYS A 84 2.46 8.94 -4.15
CA LYS A 84 2.84 10.10 -4.98
C LYS A 84 3.10 11.36 -4.15
N PHE A 85 2.30 11.59 -3.13
CA PHE A 85 2.52 12.73 -2.22
C PHE A 85 3.86 12.60 -1.49
N LEU A 86 4.17 11.44 -0.92
CA LEU A 86 5.42 11.19 -0.21
C LEU A 86 6.63 11.37 -1.15
N GLU A 87 6.55 10.84 -2.38
CA GLU A 87 7.61 11.00 -3.37
C GLU A 87 7.82 12.47 -3.77
N ASN A 88 6.74 13.22 -4.00
CA ASN A 88 6.85 14.65 -4.30
C ASN A 88 7.50 15.43 -3.16
N LYS A 89 7.16 15.10 -1.90
CA LYS A 89 7.76 15.74 -0.73
C LYS A 89 9.22 15.37 -0.55
N ARG A 90 9.58 14.10 -0.73
CA ARG A 90 10.97 13.64 -0.74
C ARG A 90 11.78 14.41 -1.79
N GLN A 91 11.31 14.47 -3.04
CA GLN A 91 12.01 15.19 -4.11
C GLN A 91 12.26 16.67 -3.79
N LYS A 92 11.35 17.32 -3.06
CA LYS A 92 11.46 18.73 -2.69
C LYS A 92 12.40 18.97 -1.52
N HIS A 93 12.42 18.08 -0.52
CA HIS A 93 13.04 18.34 0.78
C HIS A 93 14.25 17.45 1.09
N ALA A 94 14.41 16.32 0.41
CA ALA A 94 15.44 15.31 0.64
C ALA A 94 15.70 14.49 -0.64
N SER A 95 16.04 15.17 -1.74
CA SER A 95 16.20 14.58 -3.07
C SER A 95 17.27 13.49 -3.15
N GLU A 96 18.24 13.56 -2.25
CA GLU A 96 19.36 12.64 -2.04
C GLU A 96 18.99 11.35 -1.31
N MET A 97 17.88 11.33 -0.57
CA MET A 97 17.37 10.13 0.11
C MET A 97 16.51 9.30 -0.84
N THR A 98 16.49 7.97 -0.65
CA THR A 98 15.44 7.12 -1.21
C THR A 98 14.09 7.39 -0.53
N LEU A 99 12.98 7.00 -1.18
CA LEU A 99 11.65 7.18 -0.59
C LEU A 99 11.47 6.33 0.67
N GLU A 100 12.04 5.13 0.69
CA GLU A 100 12.07 4.28 1.87
C GLU A 100 12.81 4.95 3.03
N GLU A 101 14.02 5.46 2.81
CA GLU A 101 14.79 6.15 3.86
C GLU A 101 14.04 7.38 4.38
N TYR A 102 13.47 8.18 3.49
CA TYR A 102 12.72 9.39 3.85
C TYR A 102 11.52 9.09 4.75
N VAL A 103 10.74 8.06 4.42
CA VAL A 103 9.57 7.66 5.21
C VAL A 103 9.98 7.02 6.53
N MET A 104 11.03 6.19 6.54
CA MET A 104 11.52 5.53 7.74
C MET A 104 12.08 6.54 8.74
N ASP A 105 12.89 7.49 8.28
CA ASP A 105 13.41 8.59 9.11
C ASP A 105 12.27 9.37 9.76
N ALA A 106 11.24 9.69 9.00
CA ALA A 106 10.08 10.40 9.51
C ALA A 106 9.34 9.63 10.62
N ILE A 107 9.16 8.31 10.46
CA ILE A 107 8.48 7.47 11.46
C ILE A 107 9.34 7.30 12.72
N GLU A 108 10.66 7.15 12.58
CA GLU A 108 11.58 6.97 13.70
C GLU A 108 11.74 8.25 14.51
N HIS A 109 12.04 9.37 13.86
CA HIS A 109 12.46 10.61 14.51
C HIS A 109 11.36 11.65 14.73
N GLY A 110 10.14 11.44 14.21
CA GLY A 110 9.00 12.31 14.49
C GLY A 110 8.58 12.25 15.97
N LYS A 111 9.16 13.06 16.86
CA LYS A 111 8.69 13.20 18.26
C LYS A 111 7.49 14.15 18.30
N ASN A 112 6.44 13.74 19.03
CA ASN A 112 5.15 14.43 19.08
C ASN A 112 4.96 15.12 20.43
N GLU A 113 4.52 16.38 20.42
CA GLU A 113 3.54 16.83 21.41
C GLU A 113 2.51 17.82 20.82
N PHE A 114 2.86 18.80 19.98
CA PHE A 114 1.86 19.62 19.27
C PHE A 114 2.40 20.06 17.89
N ALA A 115 1.65 19.82 16.81
CA ALA A 115 2.18 19.49 15.49
C ALA A 115 2.40 20.68 14.52
N GLU A 116 3.59 20.76 13.90
CA GLU A 116 3.81 21.55 12.66
C GLU A 116 4.76 20.94 11.60
N ASN A 117 5.61 19.94 11.86
CA ASN A 117 6.54 19.42 10.82
C ASN A 117 6.00 18.23 9.99
N LEU A 118 6.49 18.07 8.76
CA LEU A 118 6.07 17.02 7.82
C LEU A 118 6.45 15.60 8.28
N HIS A 119 7.62 15.41 8.88
CA HIS A 119 8.06 14.09 9.39
C HIS A 119 7.11 13.56 10.47
N MET A 120 6.71 14.41 11.42
CA MET A 120 5.69 14.10 12.42
C MET A 120 4.34 13.74 11.79
N ARG A 121 3.94 14.40 10.68
CA ARG A 121 2.69 14.07 9.98
C ARG A 121 2.74 12.72 9.27
N ILE A 122 3.88 12.37 8.67
CA ILE A 122 4.10 11.04 8.08
C ILE A 122 4.01 9.97 9.18
N LYS A 123 4.68 10.18 10.32
CA LYS A 123 4.55 9.28 11.48
C LYS A 123 3.11 9.17 11.97
N ASP A 124 2.45 10.30 12.24
CA ASP A 124 1.07 10.37 12.73
C ASP A 124 0.11 9.65 11.77
N PHE A 125 0.32 9.77 10.46
CA PHE A 125 -0.45 9.04 9.46
C PHE A 125 -0.36 7.53 9.65
N PHE A 126 0.84 6.94 9.68
CA PHE A 126 1.00 5.48 9.80
C PHE A 126 0.57 4.95 11.17
N ILE A 127 0.86 5.67 12.26
CA ILE A 127 0.40 5.29 13.62
C ILE A 127 -1.13 5.31 13.69
N ARG A 128 -1.79 6.38 13.20
CA ARG A 128 -3.26 6.46 13.20
C ARG A 128 -3.88 5.41 12.31
N LEU A 129 -3.26 5.13 11.15
CA LEU A 129 -3.71 4.08 10.25
C LEU A 129 -3.74 2.73 10.98
N LEU A 130 -2.63 2.36 11.63
CA LEU A 130 -2.51 1.16 12.44
C LEU A 130 -3.57 1.12 13.54
N PHE A 131 -3.74 2.21 14.29
CA PHE A 131 -4.74 2.31 15.36
C PHE A 131 -6.18 2.13 14.86
N ARG A 132 -6.47 2.55 13.62
CA ARG A 132 -7.82 2.43 13.06
C ARG A 132 -8.10 1.04 12.54
N ILE A 133 -7.14 0.43 11.86
CA ILE A 133 -7.32 -0.92 11.31
C ILE A 133 -7.28 -1.98 12.41
N SER A 134 -6.43 -1.83 13.44
CA SER A 134 -6.27 -2.82 14.52
C SER A 134 -7.53 -3.08 15.35
N LEU A 135 -8.52 -2.19 15.28
CA LEU A 135 -9.82 -2.35 15.94
C LEU A 135 -10.81 -3.20 15.12
N LYS A 136 -10.40 -3.69 13.94
CA LYS A 136 -11.25 -4.52 13.10
C LYS A 136 -10.89 -5.98 13.34
N GLY A 137 -11.90 -6.79 13.65
CA GLY A 137 -11.70 -8.14 14.20
C GLY A 137 -11.12 -9.20 13.25
N SER A 138 -10.95 -8.92 11.96
CA SER A 138 -10.29 -9.85 11.01
C SER A 138 -9.43 -9.08 10.01
N ALA A 139 -8.41 -9.74 9.44
CA ALA A 139 -7.53 -9.13 8.45
C ALA A 139 -8.30 -8.63 7.21
N GLU A 140 -9.37 -9.32 6.78
CA GLU A 140 -10.26 -8.86 5.71
C GLU A 140 -10.98 -7.55 6.08
N HIS A 141 -11.48 -7.45 7.31
CA HIS A 141 -12.14 -6.22 7.77
C HIS A 141 -11.14 -5.08 7.95
N MET A 142 -9.93 -5.37 8.46
CA MET A 142 -8.82 -4.40 8.50
C MET A 142 -8.52 -3.88 7.10
N PHE A 143 -8.39 -4.78 6.12
CA PHE A 143 -8.11 -4.44 4.72
C PHE A 143 -9.22 -3.58 4.09
N SER A 144 -10.48 -3.98 4.27
CA SER A 144 -11.62 -3.23 3.75
C SER A 144 -11.61 -1.81 4.31
N TYR A 145 -11.41 -1.68 5.63
CA TYR A 145 -11.38 -0.38 6.29
C TYR A 145 -10.16 0.46 5.88
N LEU A 146 -8.98 -0.15 5.77
CA LEU A 146 -7.75 0.48 5.26
C LEU A 146 -7.99 1.16 3.91
N LYS A 147 -8.61 0.44 2.95
CA LYS A 147 -8.92 1.03 1.64
C LYS A 147 -9.84 2.24 1.76
N THR A 148 -10.82 2.22 2.67
CA THR A 148 -11.71 3.37 2.85
C THR A 148 -10.97 4.60 3.38
N ILE A 149 -9.95 4.42 4.23
CA ILE A 149 -9.08 5.48 4.74
C ILE A 149 -8.20 6.03 3.60
N LEU A 150 -7.47 5.16 2.90
CA LEU A 150 -6.56 5.55 1.83
C LEU A 150 -7.27 6.26 0.66
N LEU A 151 -8.49 5.83 0.33
CA LEU A 151 -9.29 6.44 -0.72
C LEU A 151 -10.06 7.69 -0.25
N GLY A 152 -10.10 7.97 1.06
CA GLY A 152 -10.84 9.11 1.63
C GLY A 152 -12.35 9.07 1.36
N LYS A 153 -12.94 7.87 1.32
CA LYS A 153 -14.34 7.67 0.89
C LYS A 153 -15.40 8.00 1.95
N ASN A 154 -15.01 8.21 3.21
CA ASN A 154 -15.90 8.61 4.31
C ASN A 154 -15.30 9.84 4.99
N LYS A 155 -16.12 10.83 5.38
CA LYS A 155 -15.70 12.03 6.12
C LYS A 155 -14.85 11.72 7.36
N GLU A 156 -15.21 10.70 8.13
CA GLU A 156 -14.49 10.31 9.35
C GLU A 156 -13.10 9.73 9.05
N THR A 157 -12.97 8.96 7.97
CA THR A 157 -11.71 8.31 7.60
C THR A 157 -10.85 9.19 6.70
N ALA A 158 -11.47 10.11 5.96
CA ALA A 158 -10.81 11.07 5.10
C ALA A 158 -9.90 11.99 5.91
N TYR A 159 -10.22 12.32 7.17
CA TYR A 159 -9.36 13.15 8.01
C TYR A 159 -7.92 12.65 8.08
N ILE A 160 -7.68 11.33 8.18
CA ILE A 160 -6.32 10.77 8.32
C ILE A 160 -5.50 11.04 7.05
N THR A 161 -6.05 10.67 5.89
CA THR A 161 -5.39 10.87 4.59
C THR A 161 -5.33 12.35 4.22
N LEU A 162 -6.43 13.10 4.40
CA LEU A 162 -6.48 14.52 4.09
C LEU A 162 -5.52 15.33 4.97
N LYS A 163 -5.37 15.01 6.25
CA LYS A 163 -4.42 15.72 7.13
C LYS A 163 -2.97 15.58 6.67
N LEU A 164 -2.61 14.41 6.14
CA LEU A 164 -1.29 14.21 5.51
C LEU A 164 -1.20 15.04 4.22
N LEU A 165 -2.19 14.87 3.33
CA LEU A 165 -2.19 15.48 1.99
C LEU A 165 -2.37 17.00 1.99
N SER A 166 -2.97 17.59 3.03
CA SER A 166 -3.23 19.03 3.15
C SER A 166 -2.01 19.82 3.63
N THR A 167 -0.86 19.17 3.78
CA THR A 167 0.38 19.83 4.20
C THR A 167 0.88 20.71 3.06
N GLN A 168 0.55 22.00 3.14
CA GLN A 168 1.15 23.02 2.29
C GLN A 168 2.62 23.18 2.69
N ASP A 169 3.47 23.39 1.68
CA ASP A 169 4.88 23.75 1.90
C ASP A 169 4.99 25.24 2.21
#